data_AF-A0A7J7Y0F4-F1
#
_entry.id   AF-A0A7J7Y0F4-F1
#
_cell.length_a   1.000
_cell.length_b   1.000
_cell.length_c   1.000
_cell.angle_alpha   90.00
_cell.angle_beta   90.00
_cell.angle_gamma   90.00
#
_symmetry.space_group_name_H-M   'P 1'
#
loop_
_entity.id
_entity.type
_entity.pdbx_description
1 polymer ?
#
loop_
_entity_poly.entity_id
_entity_poly.type
_entity_poly.pdbx_seq_one_letter_code
_entity_poly.pdbx_strand_id
1 'polypeptide(L)'
;METKEKINKWDYIKIKSFCTAKETVNKTARKPTAWENIFANDITNRSLISKIYRELIQLNKRKIIQSKWAKDLNRHFSKEYIQKARRHMKISSKSLIIQEMQIKTTMRYHLTPVRMAIINKSTNNKCWRGCGEKGTLLHCWWECRLVQPLWKTVWSFLKKLKMELPFDPVISLLGIYTKKTEKPIRKDICSPMFIAAQFTIAKIWKQPKCP
;
A
#
# COMPACT_ATOMS: atom_id res chain seq x y z
N MET A 1 39.07 -42.02 -0.87
CA MET A 1 40.15 -41.03 -1.11
C MET A 1 39.71 -40.23 -2.33
N GLU A 2 39.01 -39.11 -2.13
CA GLU A 2 38.46 -38.31 -3.24
C GLU A 2 39.59 -37.56 -3.97
N THR A 3 39.92 -38.01 -5.18
CA THR A 3 40.83 -37.31 -6.08
C THR A 3 40.18 -36.01 -6.54
N LYS A 4 40.63 -34.87 -6.00
CA LYS A 4 40.28 -33.55 -6.55
C LYS A 4 40.75 -33.49 -8.00
N GLU A 5 39.81 -33.49 -8.94
CA GLU A 5 40.11 -33.24 -10.36
C GLU A 5 40.85 -31.90 -10.47
N LYS A 6 42.10 -31.97 -10.94
CA LYS A 6 42.89 -30.77 -11.24
C LYS A 6 42.25 -30.11 -12.45
N ILE A 7 41.63 -28.95 -12.24
CA ILE A 7 41.10 -28.10 -13.32
C ILE A 7 42.21 -27.93 -14.37
N ASN A 8 41.90 -28.27 -15.63
CA ASN A 8 42.83 -28.14 -16.74
C ASN A 8 43.20 -26.66 -16.90
N LYS A 9 44.48 -26.39 -17.19
CA LYS A 9 45.02 -25.04 -17.44
C LYS A 9 44.17 -24.25 -18.45
N TRP A 10 43.63 -24.91 -19.47
CA TRP A 10 42.76 -24.28 -20.47
C TRP A 10 41.39 -23.89 -19.92
N ASP A 11 40.81 -24.70 -19.03
CA ASP A 11 39.55 -24.37 -18.37
C ASP A 11 39.73 -23.22 -17.39
N TYR A 12 40.86 -23.20 -16.68
CA TYR A 12 41.23 -22.05 -15.84
C TYR A 12 41.36 -20.76 -16.67
N ILE A 13 42.02 -20.81 -17.83
CA ILE A 13 42.16 -19.64 -18.71
C ILE A 13 40.80 -19.19 -19.26
N LYS A 14 39.93 -20.13 -19.68
CA LYS A 14 38.57 -19.81 -20.15
C LYS A 14 37.75 -19.14 -19.04
N ILE A 15 37.71 -19.73 -17.85
CA ILE A 15 36.98 -19.18 -16.71
C ILE A 15 37.52 -17.80 -16.33
N LYS A 16 38.85 -17.64 -16.27
CA LYS A 16 39.49 -16.35 -15.98
C LYS A 16 39.11 -15.31 -17.05
N SER A 17 39.21 -15.63 -18.33
CA SER A 17 38.86 -14.72 -19.42
C SER A 17 37.38 -14.30 -19.36
N PHE A 18 36.48 -15.24 -19.05
CA PHE A 18 35.05 -14.99 -18.92
C PHE A 18 34.75 -14.06 -17.72
N CYS A 19 35.38 -14.32 -16.57
CA CYS A 19 35.25 -13.46 -15.39
C CYS A 19 35.81 -12.06 -15.64
N THR A 20 36.98 -11.93 -16.28
CA THR A 20 37.59 -10.63 -16.59
C THR A 20 36.78 -9.86 -17.63
N ALA A 21 36.20 -10.53 -18.63
CA ALA A 21 35.28 -9.92 -19.60
C ALA A 21 33.99 -9.44 -18.91
N LYS A 22 33.45 -10.22 -17.97
CA LYS A 22 32.25 -9.84 -17.20
C LYS A 22 32.51 -8.68 -16.25
N GLU A 23 33.70 -8.62 -15.64
CA GLU A 23 34.15 -7.48 -14.82
C GLU A 23 34.34 -6.20 -15.66
N THR A 24 34.83 -6.32 -16.90
CA THR A 24 34.98 -5.18 -17.81
C THR A 24 33.64 -4.70 -18.37
N VAL A 25 32.70 -5.61 -18.68
CA VAL A 25 31.33 -5.25 -19.10
C VAL A 25 30.52 -4.61 -17.96
N ASN A 26 30.78 -4.99 -16.70
CA ASN A 26 30.14 -4.39 -15.52
C ASN A 26 30.74 -3.06 -15.06
N LYS A 27 31.85 -2.60 -15.64
CA LYS A 27 32.34 -1.22 -15.46
C LYS A 27 31.54 -0.27 -16.33
N THR A 28 30.24 -0.12 -16.03
CA THR A 28 29.47 0.99 -16.58
C THR A 28 30.13 2.29 -16.15
N ALA A 29 30.41 3.22 -17.08
CA ALA A 29 31.02 4.53 -16.81
C ALA A 29 30.23 5.45 -15.85
N ARG A 30 29.09 4.97 -15.32
CA ARG A 30 28.30 5.70 -14.34
C ARG A 30 28.92 5.55 -12.95
N LYS A 31 28.92 6.65 -12.19
CA LYS A 31 29.25 6.60 -10.77
C LYS A 31 28.28 5.64 -10.07
N PRO A 32 28.76 4.77 -9.16
CA PRO A 32 27.89 3.91 -8.37
C PRO A 32 26.87 4.74 -7.61
N THR A 33 25.64 4.27 -7.56
CA THR A 33 24.59 4.88 -6.75
C THR A 33 24.89 4.71 -5.25
N ALA A 34 24.24 5.51 -4.40
CA ALA A 34 24.37 5.38 -2.95
C ALA A 34 24.10 3.93 -2.47
N TRP A 35 23.13 3.24 -3.08
CA TRP A 35 22.81 1.84 -2.82
C TRP A 35 23.94 0.88 -3.20
N GLU A 36 24.51 1.04 -4.39
CA GLU A 36 25.60 0.20 -4.87
C GLU A 36 26.85 0.40 -4.03
N ASN A 37 27.12 1.62 -3.56
CA ASN A 37 28.20 1.90 -2.63
C ASN A 37 27.99 1.28 -1.25
N ILE A 38 26.75 1.20 -0.75
CA ILE A 38 26.44 0.54 0.53
C ILE A 38 26.74 -0.96 0.43
N PHE A 39 26.29 -1.61 -0.65
CA PHE A 39 26.53 -3.05 -0.83
C PHE A 39 27.97 -3.41 -1.19
N ALA A 40 28.69 -2.53 -1.89
CA ALA A 40 30.07 -2.78 -2.29
C ALA A 40 31.09 -2.59 -1.14
N ASN A 41 30.82 -1.68 -0.19
CA ASN A 41 31.78 -1.31 0.85
C ASN A 41 31.51 -1.93 2.24
N ASP A 42 30.30 -2.43 2.51
CA ASP A 42 29.95 -3.01 3.81
C ASP A 42 29.98 -4.55 3.80
N ILE A 43 31.18 -5.13 3.71
CA ILE A 43 31.40 -6.59 3.84
C ILE A 43 31.15 -7.07 5.28
N THR A 44 31.21 -6.16 6.27
CA THR A 44 30.89 -6.45 7.66
C THR A 44 29.53 -5.85 8.04
N ASN A 45 28.60 -6.70 8.50
CA ASN A 45 27.21 -6.37 8.86
C ASN A 45 27.02 -5.23 9.89
N ARG A 46 28.10 -4.72 10.49
CA ARG A 46 28.08 -3.70 11.53
C ARG A 46 27.78 -2.33 10.89
N SER A 47 26.51 -1.94 10.88
CA SER A 47 25.92 -0.68 10.37
C SER A 47 25.20 -0.73 9.01
N LEU A 48 25.23 -1.86 8.30
CA LEU A 48 24.52 -2.04 7.03
C LEU A 48 23.02 -1.74 7.17
N ILE A 49 22.38 -2.29 8.21
CA ILE A 49 20.96 -2.05 8.52
C ILE A 49 20.67 -0.56 8.70
N SER A 50 21.51 0.15 9.45
CA SER A 50 21.33 1.59 9.73
C SER A 50 21.56 2.47 8.49
N LYS A 51 22.43 2.04 7.57
CA LYS A 51 22.67 2.72 6.29
C LYS A 51 21.50 2.50 5.33
N ILE A 52 21.03 1.26 5.18
CA ILE A 52 19.83 0.90 4.41
C ILE A 52 18.61 1.68 4.95
N TYR A 53 18.43 1.70 6.27
CA TYR A 53 17.30 2.42 6.88
C TYR A 53 17.33 3.92 6.59
N ARG A 54 18.51 4.56 6.63
CA ARG A 54 18.67 5.98 6.26
C ARG A 54 18.29 6.25 4.80
N GLU A 55 18.78 5.44 3.88
CA GLU A 55 18.42 5.56 2.45
C GLU A 55 16.92 5.33 2.21
N LEU A 56 16.34 4.32 2.85
CA LEU A 56 14.89 4.05 2.78
C LEU A 56 14.07 5.22 3.33
N ILE A 57 14.51 5.89 4.41
CA ILE A 57 13.82 7.08 4.94
C ILE A 57 13.86 8.22 3.92
N GLN A 58 15.01 8.47 3.27
CA GLN A 58 15.14 9.53 2.27
C GLN A 58 14.27 9.26 1.03
N LEU A 59 14.22 8.01 0.57
CA LEU A 59 13.38 7.59 -0.56
C LEU A 59 11.89 7.57 -0.22
N ASN A 60 11.55 7.29 1.04
CA ASN A 60 10.19 7.37 1.57
C ASN A 60 9.76 8.83 1.77
N LYS A 61 9.80 9.63 0.70
CA LYS A 61 9.12 10.92 0.62
C LYS A 61 7.63 10.63 0.79
N ARG A 62 7.16 10.80 2.04
CA ARG A 62 5.80 10.54 2.53
C ARG A 62 4.66 11.06 1.62
N LYS A 63 4.93 12.02 0.72
CA LYS A 63 4.00 12.63 -0.26
C LYS A 63 3.33 11.64 -1.23
N ILE A 64 3.88 10.43 -1.43
CA ILE A 64 3.41 9.52 -2.51
C ILE A 64 2.02 8.93 -2.22
N ILE A 65 1.68 8.63 -0.96
CA ILE A 65 0.42 7.93 -0.65
C ILE A 65 -0.76 8.91 -0.61
N GLN A 66 -0.57 10.12 -0.09
CA GLN A 66 -1.65 11.10 -0.02
C GLN A 66 -1.96 11.73 -1.38
N SER A 67 -0.96 11.96 -2.23
CA SER A 67 -1.18 12.36 -3.63
C SER A 67 -1.95 11.30 -4.41
N LYS A 68 -1.69 10.02 -4.13
CA LYS A 68 -2.43 8.89 -4.67
C LYS A 68 -3.91 8.90 -4.22
N TRP A 69 -4.20 9.04 -2.93
CA TRP A 69 -5.59 9.19 -2.46
C TRP A 69 -6.28 10.44 -3.01
N ALA A 70 -5.58 11.58 -3.06
CA ALA A 70 -6.07 12.83 -3.66
C ALA A 70 -6.53 12.61 -5.10
N LYS A 71 -5.72 11.89 -5.89
CA LYS A 71 -6.02 11.57 -7.28
C LYS A 71 -7.24 10.64 -7.40
N ASP A 72 -7.26 9.54 -6.65
CA ASP A 72 -8.38 8.58 -6.71
C ASP A 72 -9.70 9.23 -6.30
N LEU A 73 -9.69 10.08 -5.28
CA LEU A 73 -10.89 10.75 -4.75
C LEU A 73 -11.20 12.07 -5.46
N ASN A 74 -10.40 12.45 -6.47
CA ASN A 74 -10.46 13.71 -7.19
C ASN A 74 -10.57 14.95 -6.27
N ARG A 75 -9.71 15.02 -5.25
CA ARG A 75 -9.73 16.06 -4.20
C ARG A 75 -8.35 16.54 -3.81
N HIS A 76 -8.25 17.82 -3.49
CA HIS A 76 -7.03 18.37 -2.91
C HIS A 76 -7.00 18.17 -1.38
N PHE A 77 -5.94 17.53 -0.87
CA PHE A 77 -5.74 17.34 0.57
C PHE A 77 -4.71 18.33 1.13
N SER A 78 -5.16 19.18 2.07
CA SER A 78 -4.25 20.05 2.83
C SER A 78 -3.38 19.25 3.80
N LYS A 79 -2.29 19.86 4.29
CA LYS A 79 -1.42 19.25 5.32
C LYS A 79 -2.21 18.86 6.59
N GLU A 80 -3.20 19.65 6.97
CA GLU A 80 -4.06 19.38 8.14
C GLU A 80 -4.90 18.11 7.94
N TYR A 81 -5.47 17.93 6.75
CA TYR A 81 -6.23 16.73 6.40
C TYR A 81 -5.35 15.47 6.45
N ILE A 82 -4.12 15.57 5.95
CA ILE A 82 -3.14 14.48 6.00
C ILE A 82 -2.82 14.12 7.45
N GLN A 83 -2.64 15.11 8.32
CA GLN A 83 -2.35 14.88 9.73
C GLN A 83 -3.54 14.24 10.46
N LYS A 84 -4.77 14.66 10.14
CA LYS A 84 -6.00 14.06 10.69
C LYS A 84 -6.14 12.59 10.32
N ALA A 85 -5.95 12.22 9.05
CA ALA A 85 -5.98 10.82 8.61
C ALA A 85 -4.93 9.97 9.32
N ARG A 86 -3.70 10.49 9.46
CA ARG A 86 -2.61 9.79 10.16
C ARG A 86 -2.89 9.58 11.64
N ARG A 87 -3.50 10.57 12.31
CA ARG A 87 -3.91 10.43 13.70
C ARG A 87 -5.03 9.40 13.79
N HIS A 88 -6.06 9.51 12.95
CA HIS A 88 -7.19 8.60 12.94
C HIS A 88 -6.75 7.14 12.86
N MET A 89 -5.96 6.74 11.86
CA MET A 89 -5.52 5.34 11.71
C MET A 89 -4.68 4.80 12.88
N LYS A 90 -4.03 5.67 13.67
CA LYS A 90 -3.23 5.27 14.83
C LYS A 90 -4.04 5.11 16.11
N ILE A 91 -5.13 5.86 16.25
CA ILE A 91 -5.94 5.91 17.48
C ILE A 91 -7.36 5.36 17.28
N SER A 92 -7.67 4.83 16.10
CA SER A 92 -9.01 4.38 15.72
C SER A 92 -9.56 3.23 16.54
N SER A 93 -8.69 2.44 17.19
CA SER A 93 -9.08 1.32 18.05
C SER A 93 -7.95 0.96 19.01
N LYS A 94 -8.28 0.31 20.13
CA LYS A 94 -7.29 -0.34 21.01
C LYS A 94 -6.82 -1.69 20.48
N SER A 95 -7.58 -2.33 19.59
CA SER A 95 -7.20 -3.60 18.97
C SER A 95 -6.13 -3.40 17.91
N LEU A 96 -5.00 -4.10 18.06
CA LEU A 96 -3.89 -4.07 17.11
C LEU A 96 -4.32 -4.53 15.70
N ILE A 97 -5.18 -5.53 15.62
CA ILE A 97 -5.70 -6.06 14.34
C ILE A 97 -6.48 -4.97 13.58
N ILE A 98 -7.27 -4.18 14.31
CA ILE A 98 -8.04 -3.08 13.72
C ILE A 98 -7.13 -1.93 13.30
N GLN A 99 -6.15 -1.55 14.14
CA GLN A 99 -5.17 -0.52 13.78
C GLN A 99 -4.37 -0.92 12.53
N GLU A 100 -3.88 -2.16 12.47
CA GLU A 100 -3.14 -2.69 11.33
C GLU A 100 -3.99 -2.62 10.06
N MET A 101 -5.27 -2.98 10.14
CA MET A 101 -6.19 -2.87 9.02
C MET A 101 -6.32 -1.42 8.53
N GLN A 102 -6.57 -0.46 9.44
CA GLN A 102 -6.70 0.96 9.07
C GLN A 102 -5.43 1.50 8.42
N ILE A 103 -4.25 1.08 8.92
CA ILE A 103 -2.97 1.40 8.32
C ILE A 103 -2.87 0.80 6.92
N LYS A 104 -3.22 -0.48 6.72
CA LYS A 104 -3.20 -1.14 5.40
C LYS A 104 -4.12 -0.45 4.39
N THR A 105 -5.33 -0.06 4.81
CA THR A 105 -6.27 0.72 3.97
C THR A 105 -5.69 2.07 3.60
N THR A 106 -5.34 2.89 4.60
CA THR A 106 -4.83 4.25 4.42
C THR A 106 -3.54 4.27 3.60
N MET A 107 -2.68 3.28 3.80
CA MET A 107 -1.41 3.15 3.10
C MET A 107 -1.53 2.42 1.75
N ARG A 108 -2.74 2.00 1.35
CA ARG A 108 -3.02 1.36 0.06
C ARG A 108 -2.28 0.03 -0.14
N TYR A 109 -2.13 -0.77 0.92
CA TYR A 109 -1.45 -2.07 0.88
C TYR A 109 -2.25 -3.13 0.11
N HIS A 110 -3.57 -3.01 0.12
CA HIS A 110 -4.44 -3.97 -0.54
C HIS A 110 -4.17 -4.01 -2.05
N LEU A 111 -3.87 -5.21 -2.55
CA LEU A 111 -3.53 -5.42 -3.94
C LEU A 111 -4.80 -5.48 -4.78
N THR A 112 -4.91 -4.58 -5.76
CA THR A 112 -6.09 -4.45 -6.61
C THR A 112 -5.90 -5.22 -7.92
N PRO A 113 -6.98 -5.58 -8.62
CA PRO A 113 -6.87 -6.19 -9.95
C PRO A 113 -6.04 -5.35 -10.93
N VAL A 114 -6.21 -4.03 -10.92
CA VAL A 114 -5.41 -3.13 -11.75
C VAL A 114 -3.91 -3.24 -11.43
N ARG A 115 -3.54 -3.32 -10.14
CA ARG A 115 -2.13 -3.50 -9.75
C ARG A 115 -1.62 -4.90 -10.08
N MET A 116 -2.46 -5.92 -9.95
CA MET A 116 -2.13 -7.29 -10.33
C MET A 116 -1.86 -7.42 -11.83
N ALA A 117 -2.71 -6.83 -12.67
CA ALA A 117 -2.55 -6.84 -14.12
C ALA A 117 -1.26 -6.14 -14.59
N ILE A 118 -0.76 -5.16 -13.82
CA ILE A 118 0.54 -4.52 -14.08
C ILE A 118 1.70 -5.47 -13.72
N ILE A 119 1.61 -6.18 -12.59
CA ILE A 119 2.64 -7.11 -12.12
C ILE A 119 2.69 -8.35 -13.00
N ASN A 120 1.53 -8.91 -13.33
CA ASN A 120 1.37 -10.06 -14.19
C ASN A 120 0.41 -9.70 -15.33
N LYS A 121 0.96 -9.54 -16.53
CA LYS A 121 0.23 -9.07 -17.72
C LYS A 121 -0.89 -10.00 -18.17
N SER A 122 -0.85 -11.29 -17.81
CA SER A 122 -1.92 -12.24 -18.15
C SER A 122 -3.15 -12.12 -17.24
N THR A 123 -3.05 -11.37 -16.14
CA THR A 123 -4.16 -11.21 -15.19
C THR A 123 -5.16 -10.14 -15.63
N ASN A 124 -6.44 -10.43 -15.47
CA ASN A 124 -7.52 -9.49 -15.72
C ASN A 124 -7.50 -8.31 -14.71
N ASN A 125 -7.76 -7.08 -15.19
CA ASN A 125 -7.84 -5.87 -14.37
C ASN A 125 -9.25 -5.59 -13.78
N LYS A 126 -10.20 -6.50 -13.99
CA LYS A 126 -11.58 -6.39 -13.52
C LYS A 126 -11.72 -6.68 -12.02
N CYS A 127 -12.72 -6.09 -11.39
CA CYS A 127 -12.99 -6.19 -9.96
C CYS A 127 -13.03 -7.64 -9.45
N TRP A 128 -12.41 -7.88 -8.28
CA TRP A 128 -12.42 -9.19 -7.62
C TRP A 128 -13.82 -9.77 -7.41
N ARG A 129 -14.83 -8.90 -7.27
CA ARG A 129 -16.23 -9.25 -6.99
C ARG A 129 -17.06 -9.58 -8.24
N GLY A 130 -16.46 -9.57 -9.43
CA GLY A 130 -17.17 -9.93 -10.66
C GLY A 130 -18.22 -8.91 -11.12
N CYS A 131 -18.14 -7.65 -10.67
CA CYS A 131 -19.10 -6.61 -11.09
C CYS A 131 -18.96 -6.17 -12.56
N GLY A 132 -17.89 -6.57 -13.26
CA GLY A 132 -17.62 -6.21 -14.67
C GLY A 132 -16.83 -4.91 -14.88
N GLU A 133 -16.61 -4.12 -13.83
CA GLU A 133 -15.86 -2.86 -13.88
C GLU A 133 -14.37 -3.03 -13.54
N LYS A 134 -13.58 -1.99 -13.81
CA LYS A 134 -12.13 -1.96 -13.53
C LYS A 134 -11.89 -1.94 -12.02
N GLY A 135 -11.12 -2.91 -11.52
CA GLY A 135 -10.80 -3.04 -10.10
C GLY A 135 -9.73 -2.04 -9.63
N THR A 136 -10.07 -0.76 -9.56
CA THR A 136 -9.24 0.25 -8.89
C THR A 136 -9.35 0.11 -7.37
N LEU A 137 -8.49 0.81 -6.62
CA LEU A 137 -8.55 0.76 -5.16
C LEU A 137 -9.87 1.36 -4.65
N LEU A 138 -10.21 2.56 -5.11
CA LEU A 138 -11.44 3.23 -4.73
C LEU A 138 -12.68 2.44 -5.15
N HIS A 139 -12.65 1.82 -6.34
CA HIS A 139 -13.73 0.94 -6.77
C HIS A 139 -13.94 -0.24 -5.83
N CYS A 140 -12.87 -0.97 -5.48
CA CYS A 140 -12.99 -2.13 -4.60
C CYS A 140 -13.40 -1.77 -3.15
N TRP A 141 -13.08 -0.56 -2.68
CA TRP A 141 -13.48 -0.09 -1.35
C TRP A 141 -14.85 0.57 -1.30
N TRP A 142 -15.25 1.27 -2.35
CA TRP A 142 -16.38 2.18 -2.32
C TRP A 142 -17.26 2.05 -3.56
N GLU A 143 -16.77 2.38 -4.76
CA GLU A 143 -17.64 2.63 -5.93
C GLU A 143 -18.32 1.37 -6.48
N CYS A 144 -17.78 0.18 -6.20
CA CYS A 144 -18.34 -1.07 -6.70
C CYS A 144 -19.81 -1.21 -6.32
N ARG A 145 -20.67 -1.46 -7.32
CA ARG A 145 -22.11 -1.67 -7.13
C ARG A 145 -22.46 -2.77 -6.12
N LEU A 146 -21.58 -3.76 -5.94
CA LEU A 146 -21.76 -4.84 -4.96
C LEU A 146 -21.30 -4.45 -3.55
N VAL A 147 -20.50 -3.39 -3.42
CA VAL A 147 -20.03 -2.86 -2.13
C VAL A 147 -20.93 -1.72 -1.64
N GLN A 148 -21.54 -0.98 -2.56
CA GLN A 148 -22.45 0.13 -2.26
C GLN A 148 -23.62 -0.21 -1.31
N PRO A 149 -24.29 -1.38 -1.39
CA PRO A 149 -25.35 -1.75 -0.45
C PRO A 149 -24.90 -1.72 1.02
N LEU A 150 -23.69 -2.20 1.30
CA LEU A 150 -23.10 -2.16 2.64
C LEU A 150 -22.95 -0.72 3.13
N TRP A 151 -22.37 0.16 2.31
CA TRP A 151 -22.20 1.58 2.68
C TRP A 151 -23.53 2.31 2.86
N LYS A 152 -24.51 2.07 1.99
CA LYS A 152 -25.85 2.64 2.12
C LYS A 152 -26.53 2.17 3.40
N THR A 153 -26.32 0.91 3.80
CA THR A 153 -26.84 0.36 5.04
C THR A 153 -26.23 1.05 6.25
N VAL A 154 -24.90 1.21 6.27
CA VAL A 154 -24.20 1.94 7.34
C VAL A 154 -24.75 3.36 7.48
N TRP A 155 -24.92 4.08 6.37
CA TRP A 155 -25.48 5.44 6.41
C TRP A 155 -26.94 5.49 6.82
N SER A 156 -27.75 4.50 6.44
CA SER A 156 -29.14 4.37 6.89
C SER A 156 -29.21 4.21 8.42
N PHE A 157 -28.34 3.39 9.01
CA PHE A 157 -28.23 3.26 10.46
C PHE A 157 -27.78 4.57 11.12
N LEU A 158 -26.79 5.26 10.57
CA LEU A 158 -26.36 6.56 11.09
C LEU A 158 -27.50 7.58 11.09
N LYS A 159 -28.30 7.63 10.01
CA LYS A 159 -29.48 8.48 9.93
C LYS A 159 -30.51 8.15 11.01
N LYS A 160 -30.79 6.86 11.27
CA LYS A 160 -31.67 6.42 12.37
C LYS A 160 -31.17 6.89 13.75
N LEU A 161 -29.85 6.98 13.92
CA LEU A 161 -29.22 7.53 15.13
C LEU A 161 -29.16 9.06 15.17
N LYS A 162 -29.89 9.74 14.27
CA LYS A 162 -29.91 11.21 14.10
C LYS A 162 -28.52 11.79 13.80
N MET A 163 -27.67 11.02 13.13
CA MET A 163 -26.33 11.44 12.70
C MET A 163 -26.33 11.73 11.21
N GLU A 164 -26.38 13.02 10.88
CA GLU A 164 -26.34 13.47 9.49
C GLU A 164 -24.89 13.66 9.04
N LEU A 165 -24.41 12.71 8.23
CA LEU A 165 -23.10 12.75 7.61
C LEU A 165 -23.25 12.69 6.08
N PRO A 166 -22.45 13.46 5.32
CA PRO A 166 -22.46 13.35 3.88
C PRO A 166 -22.00 11.94 3.46
N PHE A 167 -22.62 11.40 2.41
CA PHE A 167 -22.28 10.08 1.87
C PHE A 167 -20.95 10.15 1.10
N ASP A 168 -19.85 10.05 1.84
CA ASP A 168 -18.53 10.42 1.36
C ASP A 168 -17.47 9.36 1.74
N PRO A 169 -16.75 8.78 0.75
CA PRO A 169 -15.69 7.82 1.02
C PRO A 169 -14.55 8.38 1.88
N VAL A 170 -14.34 9.70 1.87
CA VAL A 170 -13.27 10.33 2.66
C VAL A 170 -13.54 10.20 4.16
N ILE A 171 -14.81 10.21 4.55
CA ILE A 171 -15.23 10.00 5.95
C ILE A 171 -15.04 8.54 6.31
N SER A 172 -15.64 7.62 5.54
CA SER A 172 -15.61 6.20 5.87
C SER A 172 -14.23 5.59 5.76
N LEU A 173 -13.45 5.89 4.71
CA LEU A 173 -12.16 5.25 4.41
C LEU A 173 -10.98 5.88 5.15
N LEU A 174 -11.00 7.20 5.34
CA LEU A 174 -9.86 7.95 5.90
C LEU A 174 -10.16 8.56 7.28
N GLY A 175 -11.40 8.48 7.78
CA GLY A 175 -11.80 9.05 9.07
C GLY A 175 -11.72 10.57 9.12
N ILE A 176 -11.80 11.22 7.95
CA ILE A 176 -11.68 12.66 7.81
C ILE A 176 -13.08 13.27 7.75
N TYR A 177 -13.46 13.99 8.80
CA TYR A 177 -14.69 14.76 8.85
C TYR A 177 -14.42 16.21 8.41
N THR A 178 -15.11 16.68 7.38
CA THR A 178 -15.00 18.08 6.90
C THR A 178 -15.71 19.03 7.87
N LYS A 179 -15.19 20.25 8.03
CA LYS A 179 -15.75 21.28 8.93
C LYS A 179 -17.18 21.74 8.58
N LYS A 180 -17.75 21.32 7.46
CA LYS A 180 -19.10 21.71 7.01
C LYS A 180 -20.25 21.18 7.87
N THR A 181 -19.98 20.28 8.81
CA THR A 181 -21.02 19.79 9.73
C THR A 181 -21.14 20.76 10.91
N GLU A 182 -22.25 21.49 10.95
CA GLU A 182 -22.60 22.46 12.02
C GLU A 182 -22.72 21.81 13.40
N LYS A 183 -23.00 20.49 13.45
CA LYS A 183 -23.16 19.74 14.70
C LYS A 183 -21.91 18.91 15.04
N PRO A 184 -21.54 18.80 16.33
CA PRO A 184 -20.47 17.91 16.76
C PRO A 184 -20.81 16.46 16.42
N ILE A 185 -19.97 15.83 15.60
CA ILE A 185 -20.13 14.43 15.19
C ILE A 185 -19.69 13.52 16.33
N ARG A 186 -20.55 12.59 16.76
CA ARG A 186 -20.23 11.52 17.72
C ARG A 186 -19.31 10.46 17.10
N LYS A 187 -18.02 10.79 16.99
CA LYS A 187 -17.01 9.95 16.33
C LYS A 187 -16.83 8.58 16.98
N ASP A 188 -17.09 8.52 18.29
CA ASP A 188 -17.12 7.30 19.10
C ASP A 188 -18.16 6.29 18.60
N ILE A 189 -19.26 6.74 18.00
CA ILE A 189 -20.29 5.89 17.41
C ILE A 189 -20.01 5.62 15.92
N CYS A 190 -19.67 6.64 15.14
CA CYS A 190 -19.46 6.48 13.70
C CYS A 190 -18.25 5.63 13.35
N SER A 191 -17.12 5.84 14.04
CA SER A 191 -15.85 5.22 13.66
C SER A 191 -15.91 3.69 13.75
N PRO A 192 -16.44 3.08 14.84
CA PRO A 192 -16.64 1.63 14.88
C PRO A 192 -17.48 1.08 13.74
N MET A 193 -18.55 1.77 13.33
CA MET A 193 -19.41 1.33 12.22
C MET A 193 -18.65 1.35 10.88
N PHE A 194 -17.90 2.42 10.60
CA PHE A 194 -17.08 2.49 9.38
C PHE A 194 -15.96 1.44 9.41
N ILE A 195 -15.29 1.26 10.55
CA ILE A 195 -14.26 0.24 10.73
C ILE A 195 -14.84 -1.15 10.48
N ALA A 196 -16.03 -1.47 11.03
CA ALA A 196 -16.68 -2.75 10.83
C ALA A 196 -16.96 -3.00 9.33
N ALA A 197 -17.54 -2.02 8.64
CA ALA A 197 -17.81 -2.13 7.20
C ALA A 197 -16.53 -2.32 6.37
N GLN A 198 -15.49 -1.53 6.66
CA GLN A 198 -14.19 -1.71 6.04
C GLN A 198 -13.61 -3.10 6.31
N PHE A 199 -13.71 -3.59 7.54
CA PHE A 199 -13.19 -4.89 7.93
C PHE A 199 -13.91 -6.03 7.21
N THR A 200 -15.23 -5.94 7.03
CA THR A 200 -16.02 -6.86 6.22
C THR A 200 -15.52 -6.91 4.78
N ILE A 201 -15.32 -5.75 4.14
CA ILE A 201 -14.77 -5.67 2.77
C ILE A 201 -13.35 -6.27 2.70
N ALA A 202 -12.52 -5.99 3.71
CA ALA A 202 -11.13 -6.45 3.77
C ALA A 202 -11.02 -7.98 3.90
N LYS A 203 -11.87 -8.60 4.74
CA LYS A 203 -11.89 -10.05 4.96
C LYS A 203 -12.07 -10.85 3.67
N ILE A 204 -12.91 -10.34 2.77
CA ILE A 204 -13.19 -10.98 1.48
C ILE A 204 -12.53 -10.25 0.30
N TRP A 205 -11.43 -9.53 0.54
CA TRP A 205 -10.86 -8.58 -0.42
C TRP A 205 -10.72 -9.11 -1.85
N LYS A 206 -10.15 -10.32 -1.99
CA LYS A 206 -9.89 -10.99 -3.28
C LYS A 206 -10.97 -12.00 -3.70
N GLN A 207 -12.02 -12.18 -2.90
CA GLN A 207 -13.06 -13.15 -3.17
C GLN A 207 -14.16 -12.54 -4.06
N PRO A 208 -14.82 -13.36 -4.91
CA PRO A 208 -15.96 -12.90 -5.71
C PRO A 208 -17.22 -12.61 -4.89
N LYS A 209 -17.20 -12.93 -3.58
CA LYS A 209 -18.36 -12.77 -2.69
C LYS A 209 -18.72 -11.29 -2.49
N CYS A 210 -20.02 -11.03 -2.40
CA CYS A 210 -20.55 -9.75 -1.96
C CYS A 210 -20.26 -9.56 -0.46
N PRO A 211 -19.80 -8.38 -0.01
CA PRO A 211 -19.66 -8.05 1.41
C PRO A 211 -21.00 -7.89 2.13
#